data_AF-A0A3L6T297-F1
#
_entry.id   AF-A0A3L6T297-F1
#
_cell.length_a   1.000
_cell.length_b   1.000
_cell.length_c   1.000
_cell.angle_alpha   90.00
_cell.angle_beta   90.00
_cell.angle_gamma   90.00
#
_symmetry.space_group_name_H-M   'P 1'
#
loop_
_entity.id
_entity.type
_entity.pdbx_description
1 polymer ?
#
loop_
_entity_poly.entity_id
_entity_poly.type
_entity_poly.pdbx_seq_one_letter_code
_entity_poly.pdbx_strand_id
1 'polypeptide(L)'
;MGACSFHKNSEVGKYAAEKLLLFDPDCTAAYVLLSNIYSSEGRWDDRARIMKRMREMGLRKDTGQSWIELHKEVRSFVARKTSHHDSAGVNNVLQRLSAASSDQDDLVESNAS
;
A
#
# COMPACT_ATOMS: atom_id res chain seq x y z
N MET A 1 6.86 -5.84 -8.22
CA MET A 1 5.73 -5.31 -9.00
C MET A 1 6.27 -4.80 -10.32
N GLY A 2 6.44 -5.69 -11.29
CA GLY A 2 6.85 -5.34 -12.64
C GLY A 2 5.65 -5.41 -13.58
N ALA A 3 5.59 -4.45 -14.51
CA ALA A 3 5.01 -4.58 -15.84
C ALA A 3 3.49 -4.44 -16.06
N CYS A 4 2.76 -3.62 -15.29
CA CYS A 4 1.52 -3.01 -15.81
C CYS A 4 1.06 -1.83 -14.96
N SER A 5 1.78 -0.72 -15.06
CA SER A 5 1.28 0.56 -14.55
C SER A 5 1.75 1.59 -15.54
N PHE A 6 0.84 2.03 -16.41
CA PHE A 6 0.67 3.43 -16.74
C PHE A 6 -0.46 3.57 -17.75
N HIS A 7 -1.48 4.30 -17.32
CA HIS A 7 -2.50 5.00 -18.11
C HIS A 7 -3.88 4.34 -18.29
N LYS A 8 -4.89 5.15 -17.95
CA LYS A 8 -6.32 5.13 -18.32
C LYS A 8 -7.17 4.25 -17.40
N ASN A 9 -7.90 4.79 -16.42
CA ASN A 9 -8.73 5.99 -16.52
C ASN A 9 -9.02 6.55 -15.11
N SER A 10 -8.06 7.28 -14.52
CA SER A 10 -8.25 7.87 -13.18
C SER A 10 -9.45 8.81 -13.13
N GLU A 11 -9.74 9.51 -14.23
CA GLU A 11 -10.92 10.37 -14.37
C GLU A 11 -12.23 9.57 -14.34
N VAL A 12 -12.34 8.45 -15.07
CA VAL A 12 -13.52 7.57 -14.95
C VAL A 12 -13.60 6.93 -13.58
N GLY A 13 -12.47 6.58 -12.96
CA GLY A 13 -12.43 6.07 -11.60
C GLY A 13 -12.95 7.10 -10.57
N LYS A 14 -12.52 8.37 -10.69
CA LYS A 14 -13.03 9.49 -9.89
C LYS A 14 -14.52 9.69 -10.13
N TYR A 15 -14.95 9.77 -11.39
CA TYR A 15 -16.35 9.94 -11.76
C TYR A 15 -17.24 8.82 -11.20
N ALA A 16 -16.83 7.56 -11.36
CA ALA A 16 -17.56 6.42 -10.83
C ALA A 16 -17.65 6.49 -9.30
N ALA A 17 -16.55 6.78 -8.61
CA ALA A 17 -16.54 6.93 -7.16
C ALA A 17 -17.44 8.07 -6.69
N GLU A 18 -17.42 9.22 -7.37
CA GLU A 18 -18.29 10.36 -7.05
C GLU A 18 -19.77 10.02 -7.25
N LYS A 19 -20.13 9.27 -8.31
CA LYS A 19 -21.51 8.80 -8.52
C LYS A 19 -21.94 7.79 -7.46
N LEU A 20 -21.04 6.89 -7.06
CA LEU A 20 -21.28 5.97 -5.95
C LEU A 20 -21.53 6.74 -4.65
N LEU A 21 -20.72 7.75 -4.34
CA LEU A 21 -20.87 8.56 -3.13
C LEU A 21 -22.12 9.46 -3.15
N LEU A 22 -22.61 9.83 -4.33
CA LEU A 22 -23.88 10.55 -4.46
C LEU A 22 -25.08 9.65 -4.11
N PHE A 23 -25.00 8.37 -4.43
CA PHE A 23 -26.05 7.39 -4.15
C PHE A 23 -25.94 6.79 -2.75
N ASP A 24 -24.72 6.47 -2.32
CA ASP A 24 -24.36 5.90 -1.03
C ASP A 24 -23.16 6.68 -0.43
N PRO A 25 -23.42 7.69 0.40
CA PRO A 25 -22.37 8.53 1.02
C PRO A 25 -21.38 7.77 1.92
N ASP A 26 -21.76 6.57 2.39
CA ASP A 26 -20.98 5.74 3.32
C ASP A 26 -20.22 4.61 2.60
N CYS A 27 -20.26 4.60 1.25
CA CYS A 27 -19.61 3.61 0.42
C CYS A 27 -18.08 3.59 0.63
N THR A 28 -17.61 2.69 1.49
CA THR A 28 -16.18 2.56 1.84
C THR A 28 -15.32 2.24 0.61
N ALA A 29 -15.82 1.42 -0.32
CA ALA A 29 -15.12 1.07 -1.54
C ALA A 29 -14.83 2.28 -2.43
N ALA A 30 -15.77 3.23 -2.53
CA ALA A 30 -15.60 4.46 -3.30
C ALA A 30 -14.51 5.36 -2.70
N TYR A 31 -14.47 5.51 -1.37
CA TYR A 31 -13.39 6.26 -0.71
C TYR A 31 -12.02 5.58 -0.86
N VAL A 32 -11.96 4.24 -0.77
CA VAL A 32 -10.72 3.49 -1.00
C VAL A 32 -10.23 3.68 -2.43
N LEU A 33 -11.13 3.65 -3.42
CA LEU A 33 -10.81 3.90 -4.82
C LEU A 33 -10.22 5.31 -5.02
N LEU A 34 -10.86 6.36 -4.49
CA LEU A 34 -10.35 7.74 -4.55
C LEU A 34 -8.97 7.86 -3.90
N SER A 35 -8.79 7.29 -2.71
CA SER A 35 -7.50 7.27 -2.01
C SER A 35 -6.39 6.61 -2.86
N ASN A 36 -6.69 5.48 -3.51
CA ASN A 36 -5.72 4.78 -4.37
C ASN A 36 -5.39 5.60 -5.63
N ILE A 37 -6.39 6.21 -6.27
CA ILE A 37 -6.19 7.09 -7.43
C ILE A 37 -5.27 8.25 -7.06
N TYR A 38 -5.57 8.99 -5.98
CA TYR A 38 -4.71 10.08 -5.52
C TYR A 38 -3.30 9.60 -5.16
N SER A 39 -3.15 8.43 -4.54
CA SER A 39 -1.83 7.86 -4.26
C SER A 39 -1.04 7.58 -5.55
N SER A 40 -1.69 7.03 -6.57
CA SER A 40 -1.06 6.74 -7.86
C SER A 40 -0.64 7.99 -8.64
N GLU A 41 -1.33 9.11 -8.42
CA GLU A 41 -1.02 10.42 -8.99
C GLU A 41 -0.02 11.23 -8.13
N GLY A 42 0.50 10.67 -7.02
CA GLY A 42 1.40 11.38 -6.10
C GLY A 42 0.71 12.48 -5.27
N ARG A 43 -0.62 12.53 -5.26
CA ARG A 43 -1.45 13.54 -4.59
C ARG A 43 -1.72 13.15 -3.14
N TRP A 44 -0.65 13.16 -2.34
CA TRP A 44 -0.68 12.69 -0.96
C TRP A 44 -1.62 13.50 -0.05
N ASP A 45 -1.76 14.81 -0.28
CA ASP A 45 -2.66 15.68 0.49
C ASP A 45 -4.13 15.34 0.24
N ASP A 46 -4.51 15.08 -1.01
CA ASP A 46 -5.88 14.69 -1.36
C ASP A 46 -6.23 13.33 -0.77
N ARG A 47 -5.29 12.37 -0.85
CA ARG A 47 -5.41 11.09 -0.16
C ARG A 47 -5.59 11.30 1.35
N ALA A 48 -4.82 12.19 1.97
CA ALA A 48 -4.92 12.47 3.40
C ALA A 48 -6.29 13.05 3.78
N ARG A 49 -6.86 13.93 2.94
CA ARG A 49 -8.23 14.47 3.10
C ARG A 49 -9.28 13.36 3.04
N ILE A 50 -9.19 12.46 2.06
CA ILE A 50 -10.10 11.30 1.96
C ILE A 50 -10.00 10.42 3.21
N MET A 51 -8.78 10.09 3.65
CA MET A 51 -8.56 9.26 4.83
C MET A 51 -9.03 9.93 6.13
N LYS A 52 -8.93 11.27 6.22
CA LYS A 52 -9.49 12.05 7.33
C LYS A 52 -11.01 11.94 7.35
N ARG A 53 -11.67 12.17 6.21
CA ARG A 53 -13.12 12.07 6.08
C ARG A 53 -13.64 10.67 6.42
N MET A 54 -12.98 9.62 5.93
CA MET A 54 -13.32 8.24 6.31
C MET A 54 -13.28 8.03 7.82
N ARG A 55 -12.26 8.55 8.52
CA ARG A 55 -12.17 8.45 9.99
C ARG A 55 -13.29 9.21 10.69
N GLU A 56 -13.60 10.42 10.25
CA GLU A 56 -14.66 11.25 10.82
C GLU A 56 -16.04 10.58 10.71
N MET A 57 -16.28 9.84 9.62
CA MET A 57 -17.51 9.07 9.40
C MET A 57 -17.45 7.66 10.02
N GLY A 58 -16.37 7.30 10.70
CA GLY A 58 -16.20 5.96 11.29
C GLY A 58 -15.94 4.83 10.28
N LEU A 59 -15.75 5.14 9.00
CA LEU A 59 -15.49 4.17 7.95
C LEU A 59 -14.08 3.60 8.08
N ARG A 60 -13.97 2.27 7.95
CA ARG A 60 -12.70 1.55 8.01
C ARG A 60 -12.50 0.78 6.72
N LYS A 61 -11.34 0.97 6.10
CA LYS A 61 -10.89 0.06 5.06
C LYS A 61 -10.63 -1.32 5.70
N ASP A 62 -11.14 -2.37 5.08
CA ASP A 62 -10.77 -3.74 5.43
C ASP A 62 -9.26 -3.88 5.35
N THR A 63 -8.68 -4.27 6.47
CA THR A 63 -7.23 -4.36 6.56
C THR A 63 -6.78 -5.59 5.78
N GLY A 64 -5.86 -5.42 4.84
CA GLY A 64 -5.31 -6.54 4.10
C GLY A 64 -4.65 -7.52 5.06
N GLN A 65 -5.11 -8.77 5.03
CA GLN A 65 -4.51 -9.88 5.76
C GLN A 65 -3.84 -10.80 4.75
N SER A 66 -2.55 -11.04 4.93
CA SER A 66 -1.87 -12.17 4.30
C SER A 66 -1.67 -13.27 5.33
N TRP A 67 -1.46 -14.50 4.86
CA TRP A 67 -1.08 -15.61 5.71
C TRP A 67 -0.02 -16.45 5.02
N ILE A 68 0.85 -17.04 5.81
CA ILE A 68 1.77 -18.09 5.34
C ILE A 68 1.51 -19.35 6.17
N GLU A 69 1.69 -20.49 5.53
CA GLU A 69 1.64 -21.80 6.19
C GLU A 69 3.05 -22.37 6.28
N LEU A 70 3.51 -22.64 7.50
CA LEU A 70 4.81 -23.25 7.77
C LEU A 70 4.58 -24.46 8.68
N HIS A 71 4.97 -25.66 8.23
CA HIS A 71 4.87 -26.88 9.05
C HIS A 71 3.47 -27.10 9.68
N LYS A 72 2.39 -26.83 8.93
CA LYS A 72 0.98 -26.88 9.35
C LYS A 72 0.55 -25.81 10.37
N GLU A 73 1.39 -24.82 10.62
CA GLU A 73 1.05 -23.64 11.41
C GLU A 73 0.73 -22.47 10.47
N VAL A 74 -0.45 -21.87 10.65
CA VAL A 74 -0.88 -20.68 9.89
C VAL A 74 -0.54 -19.42 10.67
N ARG A 75 0.34 -18.58 10.11
CA ARG A 75 0.63 -17.25 10.66
C ARG A 75 0.01 -16.18 9.79
N SER A 76 -0.83 -15.34 10.39
CA SER A 76 -1.47 -14.22 9.69
C SER A 76 -0.74 -12.91 9.95
N PHE A 77 -0.55 -12.13 8.89
CA PHE A 77 0.04 -10.81 8.92
C PHE A 77 -1.01 -9.80 8.48
N VAL A 78 -1.31 -8.85 9.36
CA VAL A 78 -2.31 -7.81 9.09
C VAL A 78 -1.56 -6.52 8.78
N ALA A 79 -1.68 -6.03 7.55
CA ALA A 79 -1.01 -4.81 7.11
C ALA A 79 -1.54 -3.61 7.93
N ARG A 80 -0.77 -3.13 8.93
CA ARG A 80 -1.05 -2.03 9.90
C ARG A 80 -1.16 -2.48 11.37
N LYS A 81 -1.13 -3.77 11.69
CA LYS A 81 -1.00 -4.22 13.09
C LYS A 81 0.49 -4.25 13.46
N THR A 82 1.02 -3.14 13.95
CA THR A 82 2.27 -3.14 14.73
C THR A 82 1.97 -3.75 16.11
N SER A 83 1.63 -5.04 16.14
CA SER A 83 1.66 -5.77 17.41
C SER A 83 3.13 -5.96 17.77
N HIS A 84 3.53 -5.43 18.93
CA HIS A 84 4.87 -5.49 19.53
C HIS A 84 5.46 -6.91 19.70
N HIS A 85 4.77 -7.95 19.24
CA HIS A 85 5.13 -9.34 19.47
C HIS A 85 5.94 -9.97 18.31
N ASP A 86 6.07 -9.33 17.14
CA ASP A 86 6.79 -9.94 16.01
C ASP A 86 7.57 -8.92 15.15
N SER A 87 7.93 -7.78 15.73
CA SER A 87 8.72 -6.75 15.04
C SER A 87 10.19 -7.15 14.86
N ALA A 88 10.71 -8.08 15.67
CA ALA A 88 12.12 -8.50 15.61
C ALA A 88 12.44 -9.29 14.33
N GLY A 89 11.57 -10.24 13.94
CA GLY A 89 11.76 -11.06 12.74
C GLY A 89 11.63 -10.25 11.45
N VAL A 90 10.62 -9.38 11.37
CA VAL A 90 10.40 -8.49 10.21
C VAL A 90 11.55 -7.50 10.04
N ASN A 91 12.06 -6.92 11.13
CA ASN A 91 13.19 -6.00 11.08
C ASN A 91 14.49 -6.69 10.62
N ASN A 92 14.71 -7.95 11.01
CA ASN A 92 15.88 -8.71 10.55
C ASN A 92 15.85 -8.97 9.04
N VAL A 93 14.69 -9.32 8.48
CA VAL A 93 14.54 -9.49 7.02
C VAL A 93 14.76 -8.17 6.29
N LEU A 94 14.21 -7.06 6.80
CA LEU A 94 14.44 -5.72 6.27
C LEU A 94 15.93 -5.34 6.28
N GLN A 95 16.64 -5.60 7.39
CA GLN A 95 18.08 -5.35 7.50
C GLN A 95 18.91 -6.20 6.52
N ARG A 96 18.53 -7.46 6.32
CA ARG A 96 19.20 -8.34 5.36
C ARG A 96 18.98 -7.90 3.92
N LEU A 97 17.77 -7.48 3.59
CA LEU A 97 17.44 -6.95 2.26
C LEU A 97 18.14 -5.61 2.01
N SER A 98 18.21 -4.72 3.02
CA SER A 98 18.94 -3.46 2.89
C SER A 98 20.45 -3.67 2.75
N ALA A 99 21.02 -4.64 3.47
CA ALA A 99 22.42 -5.00 3.32
C ALA A 99 22.71 -5.58 1.93
N ALA A 100 21.84 -6.48 1.43
CA ALA A 100 21.99 -7.07 0.10
C ALA A 100 21.81 -6.06 -1.05
N SER A 101 21.05 -4.97 -0.85
CA SER A 101 20.90 -3.91 -1.86
C SER A 101 22.09 -2.95 -1.91
N SER A 102 22.98 -2.97 -0.92
CA SER A 102 24.20 -2.14 -0.90
C SER A 102 25.40 -2.80 -1.58
N ASP A 103 25.33 -4.10 -1.91
CA ASP A 103 26.44 -4.84 -2.53
C ASP A 103 26.49 -4.73 -4.07
N GLN A 104 25.71 -3.82 -4.69
CA GLN A 104 25.63 -3.70 -6.15
C GLN A 104 26.12 -2.35 -6.74
N ASP A 105 26.72 -1.46 -5.92
CA ASP A 105 27.33 -0.22 -6.42
C ASP A 105 28.87 -0.30 -6.63
N ASP A 106 29.54 -1.38 -6.22
CA ASP A 106 31.02 -1.47 -6.24
C ASP A 106 31.64 -2.17 -7.49
N LEU A 107 30.94 -2.28 -8.62
CA LEU A 107 31.50 -2.94 -9.83
C LEU A 107 31.62 -2.07 -11.09
N VAL A 108 31.48 -0.74 -11.02
CA VAL A 108 31.58 0.12 -12.22
C VAL A 108 32.97 0.75 -12.44
N GLU A 109 33.89 0.78 -11.48
CA GLU A 109 35.17 1.51 -11.63
C GLU A 109 36.41 0.72 -12.09
N SER A 110 36.30 -0.56 -12.52
CA SER A 110 37.50 -1.33 -12.94
C SER A 110 37.56 -1.71 -14.42
N ASN A 111 36.92 -0.96 -15.33
CA ASN A 111 37.20 -1.13 -16.76
C ASN A 111 37.22 0.19 -17.54
N ALA A 112 38.10 1.09 -17.11
CA ALA A 112 38.56 2.21 -17.92
C ALA A 112 40.06 2.45 -17.64
N SER A 113 40.92 1.65 -18.27
CA SER A 113 42.33 1.99 -18.56
C SER A 113 42.82 1.12 -19.71
#